data_AF-K3X9B3-F1
#
_entry.id   AF-K3X9B3-F1
#
_cell.length_a   1.000
_cell.length_b   1.000
_cell.length_c   1.000
_cell.angle_alpha   90.00
_cell.angle_beta   90.00
_cell.angle_gamma   90.00
#
_symmetry.space_group_name_H-M   'P 1'
#
loop_
_entity.id
_entity.type
_entity.pdbx_description
1 polymer ?
#
loop_
_entity_poly.entity_id
_entity_poly.type
_entity_poly.pdbx_seq_one_letter_code
_entity_poly.pdbx_strand_id
1 'polypeptide(L)'
;MAGALMALSALGTAFTVLKLRIRWTAIDISCTRFLYLIFFVYLCLWCTTRTIYYVWRIWTFPDDLTDDNVHDPFTYSELDRLGIHALLHTKQASKAWITALICFGDAAHFAFALVTFPLVYELFWIASNAMDRGKAKERVRIRWYWWTIHAMLIVFVVVETVFAILFDGYTNYTHSCLLFVYVVQALSLVYMVWLLVVLKLRGRAQAPIDGEVVRSPVYQRLKRML
;
A
#
# COMPACT_ATOMS: atom_id res chain seq x y z
N MET A 1 6.16 17.08 -12.18
CA MET A 1 6.24 15.63 -12.52
C MET A 1 5.55 14.73 -11.49
N ALA A 2 5.74 14.89 -10.17
CA ALA A 2 5.15 13.99 -9.16
C ALA A 2 3.61 13.84 -9.22
N GLY A 3 2.86 14.94 -9.39
CA GLY A 3 1.39 14.88 -9.51
C GLY A 3 0.89 14.07 -10.72
N ALA A 4 1.61 14.11 -11.85
CA ALA A 4 1.27 13.34 -13.05
C ALA A 4 1.51 11.84 -12.86
N LEU A 5 2.58 11.47 -12.16
CA LEU A 5 2.85 10.06 -11.80
C LEU A 5 1.79 9.52 -10.83
N MET A 6 1.35 10.35 -9.88
CA MET A 6 0.27 9.99 -8.95
C MET A 6 -1.08 9.83 -9.67
N ALA A 7 -1.39 10.70 -10.63
CA ALA A 7 -2.59 10.60 -11.45
C ALA A 7 -2.60 9.33 -12.31
N LEU A 8 -1.47 9.01 -12.97
CA LEU A 8 -1.31 7.77 -13.73
C LEU A 8 -1.46 6.53 -12.83
N SER A 9 -0.88 6.59 -11.62
CA SER A 9 -1.01 5.52 -10.62
C SER A 9 -2.46 5.38 -10.14
N ALA A 10 -3.17 6.48 -9.90
CA ALA A 10 -4.60 6.47 -9.56
C ALA A 10 -5.44 5.83 -10.66
N LEU A 11 -5.21 6.22 -11.93
CA LEU A 11 -5.92 5.61 -13.06
C LEU A 11 -5.60 4.12 -13.19
N GLY A 12 -4.33 3.74 -13.14
CA GLY A 12 -3.90 2.34 -13.22
C GLY A 12 -4.53 1.48 -12.12
N THR A 13 -4.49 1.96 -10.87
CA THR A 13 -5.11 1.28 -9.73
C THR A 13 -6.64 1.22 -9.88
N ALA A 14 -7.32 2.29 -10.29
CA ALA A 14 -8.76 2.28 -10.56
C ALA A 14 -9.14 1.23 -11.62
N PHE A 15 -8.40 1.15 -12.73
CA PHE A 15 -8.60 0.12 -13.74
C PHE A 15 -8.42 -1.30 -13.18
N THR A 16 -7.41 -1.52 -12.33
CA THR A 16 -7.23 -2.83 -11.69
C THR A 16 -8.38 -3.17 -10.75
N VAL A 17 -8.88 -2.20 -9.96
CA VAL A 17 -10.05 -2.38 -9.08
C VAL A 17 -11.29 -2.75 -9.89
N LEU A 18 -11.57 -2.03 -10.98
CA LEU A 18 -12.71 -2.31 -11.85
C LEU A 18 -12.61 -3.71 -12.47
N LYS A 19 -11.44 -4.08 -12.98
CA LYS A 19 -11.19 -5.42 -13.55
C LYS A 19 -11.34 -6.53 -12.50
N LEU A 20 -10.82 -6.32 -11.29
CA LEU A 20 -10.97 -7.24 -10.16
C LEU A 20 -12.42 -7.37 -9.73
N ARG A 21 -13.17 -6.25 -9.65
CA ARG A 21 -14.58 -6.21 -9.26
C ARG A 21 -15.49 -6.91 -10.27
N ILE A 22 -15.24 -6.73 -11.57
CA ILE A 22 -15.99 -7.42 -12.62
C ILE A 22 -15.74 -8.93 -12.57
N ARG A 23 -14.50 -9.38 -12.33
CA ARG A 23 -14.19 -10.81 -12.19
C ARG A 23 -14.67 -11.42 -10.87
N TRP A 24 -14.95 -10.58 -9.88
CA TRP A 24 -15.41 -10.96 -8.54
C TRP A 24 -16.79 -11.63 -8.55
N THR A 25 -17.66 -11.29 -9.52
CA THR A 25 -19.00 -11.88 -9.64
C THR A 25 -18.98 -13.28 -10.25
N ALA A 26 -17.88 -13.68 -10.90
CA ALA A 26 -17.80 -14.91 -11.69
C ALA A 26 -17.05 -16.06 -11.02
N ILE A 27 -16.27 -15.83 -9.95
CA ILE A 27 -15.37 -16.85 -9.36
C ILE A 27 -15.44 -16.81 -7.83
N ASP A 28 -15.37 -17.99 -7.19
CA ASP A 28 -15.27 -18.15 -5.74
C ASP A 28 -14.22 -17.22 -5.09
N ILE A 29 -14.60 -16.67 -3.93
CA ILE A 29 -13.86 -15.63 -3.20
C ILE A 29 -12.69 -16.26 -2.44
N SER A 30 -11.46 -16.05 -2.93
CA SER A 30 -10.24 -16.38 -2.20
C SER A 30 -9.74 -15.21 -1.34
N CYS A 31 -9.08 -15.55 -0.22
CA CYS A 31 -8.57 -14.55 0.73
C CYS A 31 -7.58 -13.57 0.08
N THR A 32 -6.68 -14.08 -0.76
CA THR A 32 -5.67 -13.28 -1.46
C THR A 32 -6.28 -12.29 -2.44
N ARG A 33 -7.34 -12.67 -3.17
CA ARG A 33 -8.04 -11.76 -4.09
C ARG A 33 -8.75 -10.63 -3.36
N PHE A 34 -9.35 -10.93 -2.21
CA PHE A 34 -9.94 -9.92 -1.34
C PHE A 34 -8.89 -8.90 -0.86
N LEU A 35 -7.74 -9.38 -0.38
CA LEU A 35 -6.64 -8.50 0.06
C LEU A 35 -6.09 -7.65 -1.09
N TYR A 36 -5.94 -8.21 -2.30
CA TYR A 36 -5.56 -7.45 -3.49
C TYR A 36 -6.56 -6.35 -3.82
N LEU A 37 -7.86 -6.65 -3.80
CA LEU A 37 -8.89 -5.66 -4.09
C LEU A 37 -8.81 -4.49 -3.10
N ILE A 38 -8.74 -4.79 -1.80
CA ILE A 38 -8.65 -3.77 -0.75
C ILE A 38 -7.36 -2.96 -0.88
N PHE A 39 -6.23 -3.62 -1.14
CA PHE A 39 -4.94 -2.97 -1.38
C PHE A 39 -5.05 -1.93 -2.50
N PHE A 40 -5.59 -2.33 -3.66
CA PHE A 40 -5.72 -1.42 -4.80
C PHE A 40 -6.76 -0.31 -4.57
N VAL A 41 -7.82 -0.57 -3.78
CA VAL A 41 -8.78 0.47 -3.40
C VAL A 41 -8.10 1.54 -2.55
N TYR A 42 -7.39 1.16 -1.49
CA TYR A 42 -6.70 2.15 -0.64
C TYR A 42 -5.55 2.85 -1.37
N LEU A 43 -4.81 2.13 -2.22
CA LEU A 43 -3.79 2.74 -3.05
C LEU A 43 -4.39 3.75 -4.04
N CYS A 44 -5.55 3.44 -4.62
CA CYS A 44 -6.28 4.39 -5.47
C CYS A 44 -6.70 5.62 -4.68
N LEU A 45 -7.28 5.47 -3.49
CA LEU A 45 -7.70 6.58 -2.63
C LEU A 45 -6.51 7.47 -2.22
N TRP A 46 -5.37 6.87 -1.89
CA TRP A 46 -4.15 7.62 -1.58
C TRP A 46 -3.62 8.38 -2.80
N CYS A 47 -3.56 7.74 -3.96
CA CYS A 47 -3.10 8.39 -5.19
C CYS A 47 -4.04 9.54 -5.62
N THR A 48 -5.36 9.37 -5.52
CA THR A 48 -6.32 10.42 -5.90
C THR A 48 -6.24 11.62 -4.97
N THR A 49 -6.17 11.38 -3.66
CA THR A 49 -6.09 12.46 -2.66
C THR A 49 -4.81 13.28 -2.82
N ARG A 50 -3.66 12.61 -3.03
CA ARG A 50 -2.40 13.28 -3.35
C ARG A 50 -2.45 14.03 -4.69
N THR A 51 -3.12 13.47 -5.70
CA THR A 51 -3.31 14.16 -6.99
C THR A 51 -4.13 15.44 -6.82
N ILE A 52 -5.24 15.39 -6.08
CA ILE A 52 -6.08 16.55 -5.78
C ILE A 52 -5.26 17.61 -5.04
N TYR A 53 -4.47 17.22 -4.04
CA TYR A 53 -3.59 18.13 -3.31
C TYR A 53 -2.56 18.82 -4.24
N TYR A 54 -1.90 18.07 -5.12
CA TYR A 54 -0.93 18.64 -6.05
C TYR A 54 -1.57 19.56 -7.09
N VAL A 55 -2.75 19.20 -7.63
CA VAL A 55 -3.51 20.05 -8.56
C VAL A 55 -3.91 21.34 -7.87
N TRP A 56 -4.44 21.27 -6.65
CA TRP A 56 -4.79 22.45 -5.87
C TRP A 56 -3.59 23.36 -5.60
N ARG A 57 -2.43 22.77 -5.24
CA ARG A 57 -1.19 23.52 -5.01
C ARG A 57 -0.75 24.27 -6.26
N ILE A 58 -0.70 23.60 -7.41
CA ILE A 58 -0.30 24.19 -8.70
C ILE A 58 -1.23 25.34 -9.07
N TRP A 59 -2.54 25.18 -8.85
CA TRP A 59 -3.52 26.17 -9.25
C TRP A 59 -3.55 27.40 -8.34
N THR A 60 -3.24 27.23 -7.05
CA THR A 60 -3.26 28.32 -6.06
C THR A 60 -1.94 29.11 -6.03
N PHE A 61 -0.82 28.46 -6.33
CA PHE A 61 0.52 29.07 -6.28
C PHE A 61 1.28 28.83 -7.59
N PRO A 62 0.86 29.46 -8.71
CA PRO A 62 1.56 29.33 -9.99
C PRO A 62 2.94 30.02 -9.96
N ASP A 63 3.11 31.09 -9.18
CA ASP A 63 4.33 31.92 -9.15
C ASP A 63 5.52 31.23 -8.46
N ASP A 64 5.26 30.22 -7.63
CA ASP A 64 6.27 29.37 -6.94
C ASP A 64 6.88 28.30 -7.89
N LEU A 65 6.41 28.26 -9.15
CA LEU A 65 6.93 27.40 -10.22
C LEU A 65 7.96 28.12 -11.11
N THR A 66 8.05 29.44 -11.00
CA THR A 66 8.92 30.35 -11.77
C THR A 66 9.87 31.05 -10.80
N ASP A 67 10.77 30.30 -10.15
CA ASP A 67 11.89 30.92 -9.45
C ASP A 67 13.11 30.89 -10.37
N ASP A 68 13.47 32.06 -10.89
CA ASP A 68 14.50 32.33 -11.91
C ASP A 68 15.94 32.34 -11.33
N ASN A 69 16.18 31.69 -10.19
CA ASN A 69 17.51 31.66 -9.56
C ASN A 69 18.31 30.41 -9.95
N VAL A 70 19.01 30.53 -11.08
CA VAL A 70 19.85 29.54 -11.78
C VAL A 70 21.16 29.19 -11.04
N HIS A 71 21.24 29.28 -9.70
CA HIS A 71 22.54 29.18 -9.00
C HIS A 71 22.71 28.24 -7.81
N ASP A 72 21.76 27.36 -7.50
CA ASP A 72 22.04 26.27 -6.55
C ASP A 72 21.58 24.91 -7.11
N PRO A 73 22.44 23.87 -7.16
CA PRO A 73 22.11 22.65 -7.89
C PRO A 73 21.01 21.81 -7.24
N PHE A 74 20.69 22.01 -5.95
CA PHE A 74 19.57 21.34 -5.26
C PHE A 74 19.21 22.14 -3.99
N THR A 75 18.38 23.16 -4.12
CA THR A 75 17.84 23.88 -2.96
C THR A 75 16.92 22.95 -2.17
N TYR A 76 16.94 23.01 -0.83
CA TYR A 76 16.08 22.20 0.05
C TYR A 76 14.61 22.21 -0.41
N SER A 77 14.13 23.32 -0.99
CA SER A 77 12.81 23.50 -1.60
C SER A 77 12.47 22.54 -2.76
N GLU A 78 13.45 22.07 -3.53
CA GLU A 78 13.24 21.11 -4.63
C GLU A 78 13.16 19.66 -4.13
N LEU A 79 13.98 19.28 -3.15
CA LEU A 79 13.85 18.01 -2.44
C LEU A 79 12.55 17.96 -1.61
N ASP A 80 12.13 19.14 -1.12
CA ASP A 80 10.90 19.36 -0.37
C ASP A 80 9.62 19.20 -1.23
N ARG A 81 9.69 19.50 -2.53
CA ARG A 81 8.60 19.25 -3.50
C ARG A 81 8.21 17.77 -3.66
N LEU A 82 9.01 16.83 -3.16
CA LEU A 82 8.83 15.39 -3.36
C LEU A 82 8.05 14.65 -2.25
N GLY A 83 7.53 15.32 -1.21
CA GLY A 83 6.25 14.84 -0.65
C GLY A 83 6.03 14.83 0.86
N ILE A 84 6.95 15.35 1.68
CA ILE A 84 6.82 15.26 3.16
C ILE A 84 6.89 16.65 3.85
N HIS A 85 7.88 17.49 3.55
CA HIS A 85 8.01 18.83 4.18
C HIS A 85 7.11 19.91 3.53
N ALA A 86 6.73 19.76 2.26
CA ALA A 86 5.86 20.72 1.57
C ALA A 86 4.44 20.77 2.16
N LEU A 87 4.05 19.74 2.92
CA LEU A 87 2.81 19.72 3.69
C LEU A 87 2.89 20.61 4.94
N LEU A 88 4.08 20.77 5.50
CA LEU A 88 4.33 21.47 6.76
C LEU A 88 4.54 22.99 6.58
N HIS A 89 5.10 23.41 5.43
CA HIS A 89 5.47 24.82 5.20
C HIS A 89 4.44 25.66 4.44
N THR A 90 3.29 25.09 4.06
CA THR A 90 2.21 25.91 3.53
C THR A 90 1.46 26.58 4.69
N LYS A 91 1.63 27.90 4.86
CA LYS A 91 0.85 28.74 5.81
C LYS A 91 -0.68 28.62 5.66
N GLN A 92 -1.14 27.88 4.64
CA GLN A 92 -2.54 27.62 4.32
C GLN A 92 -2.99 26.16 4.58
N ALA A 93 -2.12 25.29 5.11
CA ALA A 93 -2.49 23.96 5.64
C ALA A 93 -3.40 24.04 6.89
N SER A 94 -3.74 25.27 7.31
CA SER A 94 -4.76 25.61 8.31
C SER A 94 -6.18 25.73 7.73
N LYS A 95 -6.36 25.70 6.40
CA LYS A 95 -7.71 25.59 5.81
C LYS A 95 -8.25 24.19 6.13
N ALA A 96 -9.31 24.13 6.94
CA ALA A 96 -9.87 22.88 7.45
C ALA A 96 -10.11 21.79 6.38
N TRP A 97 -10.55 22.17 5.17
CA TRP A 97 -10.78 21.22 4.09
C TRP A 97 -9.49 20.61 3.51
N ILE A 98 -8.38 21.35 3.53
CA ILE A 98 -7.06 20.87 3.07
C ILE A 98 -6.47 19.93 4.11
N THR A 99 -6.56 20.30 5.39
CA THR A 99 -6.17 19.44 6.51
C THR A 99 -6.94 18.12 6.45
N ALA A 100 -8.26 18.17 6.24
CA ALA A 100 -9.09 16.97 6.10
C ALA A 100 -8.67 16.11 4.89
N LEU A 101 -8.37 16.73 3.74
CA LEU A 101 -7.90 16.02 2.55
C LEU A 101 -6.56 15.32 2.80
N ILE A 102 -5.62 15.98 3.47
CA ILE A 102 -4.31 15.42 3.80
C ILE A 102 -4.45 14.27 4.79
N CYS A 103 -5.19 14.47 5.90
CA CYS A 103 -5.40 13.41 6.88
C CYS A 103 -6.12 12.20 6.30
N PHE A 104 -7.10 12.41 5.42
CA PHE A 104 -7.73 11.31 4.69
C PHE A 104 -6.74 10.57 3.77
N GLY A 105 -5.82 11.30 3.14
CA GLY A 105 -4.72 10.72 2.37
C GLY A 105 -3.76 9.90 3.23
N ASP A 106 -3.36 10.42 4.39
CA ASP A 106 -2.44 9.77 5.32
C ASP A 106 -3.07 8.49 5.93
N ALA A 107 -4.38 8.52 6.22
CA ALA A 107 -5.15 7.34 6.60
C ALA A 107 -5.22 6.28 5.47
N ALA A 108 -5.46 6.70 4.21
CA ALA A 108 -5.46 5.79 3.07
C ALA A 108 -4.06 5.17 2.83
N HIS A 109 -3.01 5.95 3.07
CA HIS A 109 -1.62 5.49 3.03
C HIS A 109 -1.39 4.40 4.07
N PHE A 110 -1.75 4.68 5.32
CA PHE A 110 -1.65 3.73 6.41
C PHE A 110 -2.42 2.44 6.12
N ALA A 111 -3.64 2.55 5.59
CA ALA A 111 -4.48 1.42 5.26
C ALA A 111 -3.83 0.49 4.22
N PHE A 112 -3.26 1.02 3.12
CA PHE A 112 -2.61 0.13 2.14
C PHE A 112 -1.31 -0.48 2.70
N ALA A 113 -0.57 0.25 3.54
CA ALA A 113 0.61 -0.27 4.22
C ALA A 113 0.24 -1.45 5.15
N LEU A 114 -0.84 -1.33 5.93
CA LEU A 114 -1.36 -2.40 6.77
C LEU A 114 -1.80 -3.62 5.97
N VAL A 115 -2.50 -3.43 4.85
CA VAL A 115 -2.97 -4.52 3.98
C VAL A 115 -1.81 -5.28 3.35
N THR A 116 -0.65 -4.63 3.16
CA THR A 116 0.53 -5.24 2.54
C THR A 116 1.04 -6.44 3.36
N PHE A 117 1.01 -6.39 4.69
CA PHE A 117 1.47 -7.49 5.55
C PHE A 117 0.70 -8.81 5.33
N PRO A 118 -0.64 -8.87 5.50
CA PRO A 118 -1.40 -10.08 5.26
C PRO A 118 -1.38 -10.47 3.78
N LEU A 119 -1.33 -9.51 2.85
CA LEU A 119 -1.25 -9.81 1.42
C LEU A 119 0.03 -10.61 1.10
N VAL A 120 1.18 -10.08 1.47
CA VAL A 120 2.48 -10.73 1.24
C VAL A 120 2.56 -12.08 1.96
N TYR A 121 2.02 -12.17 3.18
CA TYR A 121 1.96 -13.43 3.91
C TYR A 121 1.12 -14.50 3.19
N GLU A 122 -0.07 -14.15 2.69
CA GLU A 122 -0.91 -15.12 1.95
C GLU A 122 -0.27 -15.51 0.61
N LEU A 123 0.43 -14.59 -0.07
CA LEU A 123 1.24 -14.94 -1.25
C LEU A 123 2.35 -15.94 -0.91
N PHE A 124 3.09 -15.67 0.17
CA PHE A 124 4.11 -16.59 0.68
C PHE A 124 3.52 -17.94 1.03
N TRP A 125 2.34 -17.96 1.67
CA TRP A 125 1.68 -19.20 2.08
C TRP A 125 1.23 -20.03 0.87
N ILE A 126 0.65 -19.41 -0.15
CA ILE A 126 0.28 -20.08 -1.42
C ILE A 126 1.53 -20.64 -2.11
N ALA A 127 2.59 -19.84 -2.21
CA ALA A 127 3.83 -20.25 -2.85
C ALA A 127 4.55 -21.39 -2.11
N SER A 128 4.41 -21.46 -0.77
CA SER A 128 5.10 -22.45 0.06
C SER A 128 4.32 -23.75 0.26
N ASN A 129 2.99 -23.73 0.25
CA ASN A 129 2.19 -24.89 0.66
C ASN A 129 1.28 -25.47 -0.43
N ALA A 130 1.26 -24.92 -1.66
CA ALA A 130 0.58 -25.49 -2.83
C ALA A 130 -0.85 -26.06 -2.59
N MET A 131 -1.61 -25.52 -1.63
CA MET A 131 -2.84 -26.17 -1.15
C MET A 131 -3.96 -25.18 -0.85
N ASP A 132 -5.18 -25.54 -1.25
CA ASP A 132 -6.41 -24.81 -0.96
C ASP A 132 -6.85 -25.05 0.49
N ARG A 133 -7.05 -23.98 1.26
CA ARG A 133 -7.51 -24.04 2.67
C ARG A 133 -8.98 -24.42 2.80
N GLY A 134 -9.71 -24.41 1.69
CA GLY A 134 -11.16 -24.63 1.65
C GLY A 134 -11.95 -23.36 1.99
N LYS A 135 -13.08 -23.18 1.30
CA LYS A 135 -13.91 -21.94 1.31
C LYS A 135 -14.34 -21.46 2.70
N ALA A 136 -14.57 -22.36 3.65
CA ALA A 136 -14.98 -22.00 5.00
C ALA A 136 -13.84 -21.33 5.79
N LYS A 137 -12.62 -21.87 5.71
CA LYS A 137 -11.44 -21.33 6.41
C LYS A 137 -11.01 -20.00 5.78
N GLU A 138 -11.13 -19.85 4.46
CA GLU A 138 -10.86 -18.58 3.78
C GLU A 138 -11.78 -17.45 4.26
N ARG A 139 -13.08 -17.70 4.39
CA ARG A 139 -14.03 -16.68 4.88
C ARG A 139 -13.74 -16.22 6.30
N VAL A 140 -13.39 -17.14 7.19
CA VAL A 140 -13.00 -16.80 8.57
C VAL A 140 -11.74 -15.94 8.56
N ARG A 141 -10.76 -16.28 7.71
CA ARG A 141 -9.51 -15.52 7.58
C ARG A 141 -9.73 -14.12 7.02
N ILE A 142 -10.58 -13.99 5.99
CA ILE A 142 -11.02 -12.71 5.41
C ILE A 142 -11.62 -11.82 6.49
N ARG A 143 -12.53 -12.36 7.31
CA ARG A 143 -13.17 -11.60 8.39
C ARG A 143 -12.16 -11.13 9.44
N TRP A 144 -11.22 -12.00 9.80
CA TRP A 144 -10.11 -11.64 10.71
C TRP A 144 -9.25 -10.51 10.16
N TYR A 145 -8.78 -10.63 8.91
CA TYR A 145 -7.99 -9.56 8.29
C TYR A 145 -8.77 -8.25 8.18
N TRP A 146 -10.03 -8.32 7.77
CA TRP A 146 -10.89 -7.15 7.69
C TRP A 146 -11.00 -6.43 9.04
N TRP A 147 -11.34 -7.16 10.10
CA TRP A 147 -11.47 -6.60 11.44
C TRP A 147 -10.15 -6.02 11.96
N THR A 148 -9.04 -6.75 11.85
CA THR A 148 -7.75 -6.28 12.34
C THR A 148 -7.28 -5.02 11.61
N ILE A 149 -7.37 -4.99 10.28
CA ILE A 149 -6.94 -3.83 9.47
C ILE A 149 -7.80 -2.61 9.79
N HIS A 150 -9.13 -2.77 9.83
CA HIS A 150 -10.03 -1.64 10.08
C HIS A 150 -9.98 -1.16 11.52
N ALA A 151 -9.77 -2.05 12.50
CA ALA A 151 -9.57 -1.65 13.88
C ALA A 151 -8.31 -0.78 14.04
N MET A 152 -7.18 -1.21 13.46
CA MET A 152 -5.94 -0.40 13.47
C MET A 152 -6.12 0.93 12.73
N LEU A 153 -6.81 0.91 11.57
CA LEU A 153 -7.09 2.11 10.79
C LEU A 153 -7.97 3.11 11.55
N ILE A 154 -9.03 2.65 12.22
CA ILE A 154 -9.91 3.51 13.04
C ILE A 154 -9.11 4.15 14.17
N VAL A 155 -8.25 3.39 14.86
CA VAL A 155 -7.39 3.93 15.91
C VAL A 155 -6.47 5.03 15.36
N PHE A 156 -5.83 4.79 14.22
CA PHE A 156 -4.97 5.78 13.57
C PHE A 156 -5.75 7.05 13.19
N VAL A 157 -6.89 6.91 12.53
CA VAL A 157 -7.76 8.03 12.14
C VAL A 157 -8.19 8.85 13.35
N VAL A 158 -8.55 8.21 14.46
CA VAL A 158 -8.92 8.91 15.70
C VAL A 158 -7.75 9.71 16.24
N VAL A 159 -6.56 9.09 16.35
CA VAL A 159 -5.36 9.78 16.85
C VAL A 159 -4.99 10.98 15.97
N GLU A 160 -4.96 10.78 14.66
CA GLU A 160 -4.62 11.84 13.71
C GLU A 160 -5.65 12.98 13.73
N THR A 161 -6.94 12.64 13.76
CA THR A 161 -8.03 13.64 13.84
C THR A 161 -7.98 14.42 15.14
N VAL A 162 -7.70 13.77 16.27
CA VAL A 162 -7.54 14.44 17.58
C VAL A 162 -6.39 15.44 17.52
N PHE A 163 -5.24 15.07 16.94
CA PHE A 163 -4.14 16.01 16.77
C PHE A 163 -4.48 17.16 15.81
N ALA A 164 -5.16 16.88 14.70
CA ALA A 164 -5.57 17.93 13.76
C ALA A 164 -6.53 18.95 14.40
N ILE A 165 -7.44 18.51 15.27
CA ILE A 165 -8.41 19.38 15.97
C ILE A 165 -7.73 20.15 17.10
N LEU A 166 -6.93 19.50 17.95
CA LEU A 166 -6.32 20.15 19.12
C LEU A 166 -5.30 21.23 18.76
N PHE A 167 -4.69 21.12 17.59
CA PHE A 167 -3.63 22.03 17.13
C PHE A 167 -4.05 22.90 15.94
N ASP A 168 -5.35 23.06 15.68
CA ASP A 168 -5.94 23.93 14.65
C ASP A 168 -5.31 23.78 13.25
N GLY A 169 -5.13 22.53 12.81
CA GLY A 169 -4.66 22.22 11.45
C GLY A 169 -3.56 21.16 11.38
N TYR A 170 -2.86 21.14 10.25
CA TYR A 170 -1.74 20.22 10.03
C TYR A 170 -0.48 20.75 10.71
N THR A 171 0.04 20.03 11.69
CA THR A 171 1.17 20.44 12.53
C THR A 171 2.28 19.40 12.55
N ASN A 172 3.35 19.65 13.32
CA ASN A 172 4.44 18.68 13.50
C ASN A 172 3.94 17.32 14.06
N TYR A 173 2.84 17.29 14.79
CA TYR A 173 2.26 16.06 15.34
C TYR A 173 1.60 15.21 14.25
N THR A 174 0.78 15.80 13.38
CA THR A 174 0.19 15.10 12.22
C THR A 174 1.28 14.67 11.24
N HIS A 175 2.33 15.48 11.08
CA HIS A 175 3.51 15.10 10.33
C HIS A 175 4.26 13.90 10.93
N SER A 176 4.35 13.82 12.27
CA SER A 176 4.92 12.65 12.95
C SER A 176 4.08 11.40 12.73
N CYS A 177 2.75 11.52 12.68
CA CYS A 177 1.85 10.43 12.26
C CYS A 177 2.15 9.97 10.84
N LEU A 178 2.34 10.89 9.89
CA LEU A 178 2.72 10.55 8.52
C LEU A 178 4.09 9.85 8.46
N LEU A 179 5.09 10.33 9.21
CA LEU A 179 6.40 9.66 9.30
C LEU A 179 6.26 8.23 9.85
N PHE A 180 5.40 8.03 10.84
CA PHE A 180 5.07 6.69 11.34
C PHE A 180 4.49 5.80 10.23
N VAL A 181 3.59 6.31 9.40
CA VAL A 181 3.06 5.56 8.24
C VAL A 181 4.17 5.12 7.29
N TYR A 182 5.14 6.00 7.00
CA TYR A 182 6.30 5.64 6.18
C TYR A 182 7.18 4.57 6.82
N VAL A 183 7.37 4.61 8.14
CA VAL A 183 8.08 3.55 8.87
C VAL A 183 7.34 2.22 8.73
N VAL A 184 6.02 2.20 8.88
CA VAL A 184 5.20 1.00 8.70
C VAL A 184 5.29 0.46 7.27
N GLN A 185 5.30 1.35 6.26
CA GLN A 185 5.51 0.96 4.87
C GLN A 185 6.93 0.40 4.64
N ALA A 186 7.97 0.99 5.23
CA ALA A 186 9.33 0.47 5.12
C ALA A 186 9.43 -0.92 5.76
N LEU A 187 8.82 -1.12 6.92
CA LEU A 187 8.74 -2.42 7.58
C LEU A 187 8.00 -3.47 6.73
N SER A 188 6.94 -3.08 6.02
CA SER A 188 6.21 -4.00 5.14
C SER A 188 7.07 -4.44 3.94
N LEU A 189 7.90 -3.55 3.39
CA LEU A 189 8.86 -3.88 2.34
C LEU A 189 9.97 -4.80 2.86
N VAL A 190 10.54 -4.53 4.03
CA VAL A 190 11.52 -5.42 4.67
C VAL A 190 10.92 -6.80 4.91
N TYR A 191 9.68 -6.86 5.40
CA TYR A 191 8.95 -8.10 5.60
C TYR A 191 8.74 -8.88 4.28
N MET A 192 8.42 -8.18 3.19
CA MET A 192 8.30 -8.78 1.86
C MET A 192 9.63 -9.38 1.38
N VAL A 193 10.72 -8.60 1.46
CA VAL A 193 12.05 -9.08 1.07
C VAL A 193 12.45 -10.29 1.91
N TRP A 194 12.21 -10.23 3.23
CA TRP A 194 12.47 -11.34 4.13
C TRP A 194 11.74 -12.63 3.71
N LEU A 195 10.43 -12.54 3.46
CA LEU A 195 9.65 -13.70 3.01
C LEU A 195 10.10 -14.24 1.64
N LEU A 196 10.50 -13.36 0.73
CA LEU A 196 11.08 -13.77 -0.55
C LEU A 196 12.43 -14.47 -0.38
N VAL A 197 13.28 -14.01 0.55
CA VAL A 197 14.54 -14.68 0.89
C VAL A 197 14.25 -16.07 1.48
N VAL A 198 13.29 -16.18 2.41
CA VAL A 198 12.88 -17.47 2.97
C VAL A 198 12.35 -18.41 1.89
N LEU A 199 11.54 -17.90 0.94
CA LEU A 199 11.08 -18.68 -0.22
C LEU A 199 12.25 -19.10 -1.11
N LYS A 200 13.21 -18.22 -1.37
CA LYS A 200 14.39 -18.54 -2.20
C LYS A 200 15.24 -19.62 -1.55
N LEU A 201 15.40 -19.58 -0.23
CA LEU A 201 16.14 -20.58 0.53
C LEU A 201 15.39 -21.93 0.59
N ARG A 202 14.05 -21.91 0.70
CA ARG A 202 13.21 -23.13 0.75
C ARG A 202 12.84 -23.70 -0.63
N GLY A 203 12.86 -22.86 -1.67
CA GLY A 203 12.32 -23.10 -3.01
C GLY A 203 13.17 -24.00 -3.92
N ARG A 204 14.20 -24.66 -3.39
CA ARG A 204 14.88 -25.77 -4.09
C ARG A 204 14.31 -27.16 -3.76
N ALA A 205 13.30 -27.27 -2.89
CA ALA A 205 12.85 -28.58 -2.39
C ALA A 205 11.46 -29.02 -2.90
N GLN A 206 10.60 -28.13 -3.40
CA GLN A 206 9.21 -28.48 -3.70
C GLN A 206 8.71 -27.75 -4.95
N ALA A 207 8.74 -28.46 -6.08
CA ALA A 207 7.95 -28.12 -7.26
C ALA A 207 6.74 -29.07 -7.27
N PRO A 208 5.49 -28.56 -7.23
CA PRO A 208 4.31 -29.41 -7.31
C PRO A 208 4.15 -29.86 -8.77
N ILE A 209 4.31 -31.16 -9.00
CA ILE A 209 3.79 -31.81 -10.21
C ILE A 209 2.45 -32.40 -9.76
N ASP A 210 1.35 -31.88 -10.31
CA ASP A 210 0.00 -32.45 -10.19
C ASP A 210 -0.55 -32.73 -8.78
N GLY A 211 -0.36 -31.79 -7.85
CA GLY A 211 -1.15 -31.77 -6.60
C GLY A 211 -0.77 -32.80 -5.53
N GLU A 212 0.26 -33.61 -5.75
CA GLU A 212 0.89 -34.41 -4.70
C GLU A 212 2.35 -33.99 -4.49
N VAL A 213 2.72 -33.70 -3.24
CA VAL A 213 4.12 -33.45 -2.86
C VAL A 213 4.86 -34.80 -2.82
N VAL A 214 5.22 -35.31 -3.99
CA VAL A 214 5.98 -36.57 -4.11
C VAL A 214 7.24 -36.34 -4.95
N ARG A 215 8.37 -36.86 -4.45
CA ARG A 215 9.64 -37.00 -5.19
C ARG A 215 9.35 -37.63 -6.56
N SER A 216 9.76 -36.99 -7.65
CA SER A 216 9.35 -37.42 -9.00
C SER A 216 9.56 -38.93 -9.24
N PRO A 217 8.52 -39.70 -9.60
CA PRO A 217 8.61 -41.14 -9.86
C PRO A 217 9.46 -41.46 -11.10
N VAL A 218 9.76 -40.47 -11.94
CA VAL A 218 10.68 -40.56 -13.07
C VAL A 218 12.11 -40.84 -12.59
N TYR A 219 12.54 -40.25 -11.47
CA TYR A 219 13.89 -40.43 -10.92
C TYR A 219 14.09 -41.86 -10.36
N GLN A 220 13.04 -42.47 -9.81
CA GLN A 220 13.08 -43.87 -9.36
C GLN A 220 13.11 -44.87 -10.53
N ARG A 221 12.49 -44.54 -11.67
CA ARG A 221 12.52 -45.39 -12.88
C ARG A 221 13.87 -45.33 -13.59
N LEU A 222 14.49 -44.15 -13.70
CA LEU A 222 15.83 -44.03 -14.27
C LEU A 222 16.89 -44.74 -13.41
N LYS A 223 16.78 -44.68 -12.07
CA LYS A 223 17.72 -45.33 -11.14
C LYS A 223 17.61 -46.87 -11.11
N ARG A 224 16.52 -47.45 -11.62
CA ARG A 224 16.33 -48.90 -11.67
C ARG A 224 16.77 -49.52 -13.01
N MET A 225 17.14 -48.69 -13.99
CA MET A 225 17.69 -49.11 -15.29
C MET A 225 19.22 -48.91 -15.41
N LEU A 226 19.83 -48.20 -14.44
CA LEU A 226 21.28 -48.17 -14.21
C LEU A 226 21.62 -49.14 -13.07
#